data_AF-A0A849VFH7-F1
#
_entry.id   AF-A0A849VFH7-F1
#
_cell.length_a   1.000
_cell.length_b   1.000
_cell.length_c   1.000
_cell.angle_alpha   90.00
_cell.angle_beta   90.00
_cell.angle_gamma   90.00
#
_symmetry.space_group_name_H-M   'P 1'
#
loop_
_entity.id
_entity.type
_entity.pdbx_description
1 polymer ?
#
loop_
_entity_poly.entity_id
_entity_poly.type
_entity_poly.pdbx_seq_one_letter_code
_entity_poly.pdbx_strand_id
1 'polypeptide(L)'
;MELIISLVLTTTLLLGSPGPAPLALAGVGASFGFKRGTGFLAGILAGLLVVITLVAAGLGTLFSAYPSVKLLCQLAAGGYLIFVAYKIATAEGGIANQTGQAPVFRDGFILNLINPKAYAAFLAIFANNMLQTQSPLMSAIMTGAVCFMVAVIVDTLWMAAGAKLRPLFAKPKQAKWLRLFFACALAGSVVIALVD
;
A
#
# COMPACT_ATOMS: atom_id res chain seq x y z
N MET A 1 -11.84 -24.75 3.58
CA MET A 1 -12.09 -23.62 4.52
C MET A 1 -10.77 -23.04 5.02
N GLU A 2 -9.82 -23.88 5.46
CA GLU A 2 -8.50 -23.47 5.96
C GLU A 2 -7.68 -22.60 4.99
N LEU A 3 -7.62 -22.96 3.71
CA LEU A 3 -6.92 -22.17 2.67
C LEU A 3 -7.46 -20.74 2.51
N ILE A 4 -8.78 -20.56 2.59
CA ILE A 4 -9.42 -19.22 2.48
C ILE A 4 -9.09 -18.39 3.73
N ILE A 5 -9.15 -19.00 4.91
CA ILE A 5 -8.80 -18.32 6.17
C ILE A 5 -7.33 -17.90 6.14
N SER A 6 -6.43 -18.80 5.74
CA SER A 6 -5.01 -18.52 5.59
C SER A 6 -4.77 -17.39 4.57
N LEU A 7 -5.41 -17.43 3.40
CA LEU A 7 -5.32 -16.38 2.38
C LEU A 7 -5.77 -15.01 2.93
N VAL A 8 -6.91 -14.95 3.61
CA VAL A 8 -7.42 -13.71 4.21
C VAL A 8 -6.47 -13.18 5.28
N LEU A 9 -5.97 -14.05 6.17
CA LEU A 9 -5.03 -13.67 7.22
C LEU A 9 -3.72 -13.15 6.64
N THR A 10 -3.09 -13.90 5.73
CA THR A 10 -1.84 -13.51 5.07
C THR A 10 -2.00 -12.19 4.33
N THR A 11 -3.10 -12.04 3.57
CA THR A 11 -3.38 -10.78 2.84
C THR A 11 -3.56 -9.61 3.81
N THR A 12 -4.31 -9.81 4.89
CA THR A 12 -4.53 -8.78 5.91
C THR A 12 -3.23 -8.36 6.58
N LEU A 13 -2.35 -9.30 6.90
CA LEU A 13 -1.05 -9.01 7.51
C LEU A 13 -0.12 -8.25 6.56
N LEU A 14 -0.01 -8.71 5.31
CA LEU A 14 0.88 -8.11 4.32
C LEU A 14 0.41 -6.71 3.90
N LEU A 15 -0.89 -6.53 3.63
CA LEU A 15 -1.45 -5.24 3.24
C LEU A 15 -1.67 -4.30 4.43
N GLY A 16 -2.03 -4.86 5.59
CA GLY A 16 -2.30 -4.10 6.82
C GLY A 16 -1.05 -3.59 7.50
N SER A 17 0.12 -4.21 7.25
CA SER A 17 1.38 -3.74 7.81
C SER A 17 1.74 -2.33 7.28
N PRO A 18 2.31 -1.46 8.13
CA PRO A 18 2.66 -0.10 7.73
C PRO A 18 3.59 -0.12 6.52
N GLY A 19 3.25 0.70 5.52
CA GLY A 19 3.93 0.75 4.24
C GLY A 19 3.42 1.93 3.41
N PRO A 20 3.84 2.05 2.15
CA PRO A 20 3.64 3.26 1.36
C PRO A 20 2.17 3.66 1.19
N ALA A 21 1.37 2.75 0.64
CA ALA A 21 -0.04 2.99 0.37
C ALA A 21 -0.84 3.15 1.68
N PRO A 22 -0.78 2.23 2.67
CA PRO A 22 -1.46 2.41 3.95
C PRO A 22 -1.12 3.72 4.69
N LEU A 23 0.17 4.10 4.74
CA LEU A 23 0.59 5.33 5.40
C LEU A 23 0.20 6.58 4.61
N ALA A 24 0.22 6.53 3.27
CA ALA A 24 -0.27 7.61 2.44
C ALA A 24 -1.79 7.81 2.62
N LEU A 25 -2.57 6.73 2.68
CA LEU A 25 -4.01 6.79 2.98
C LEU A 25 -4.27 7.41 4.36
N ALA A 26 -3.52 6.98 5.38
CA ALA A 26 -3.61 7.57 6.71
C ALA A 26 -3.25 9.06 6.71
N GLY A 27 -2.20 9.45 6.00
CA GLY A 27 -1.77 10.84 5.85
C GLY A 27 -2.80 11.71 5.13
N VAL A 28 -3.38 11.22 4.04
CA VAL A 28 -4.45 11.90 3.30
C VAL A 28 -5.71 12.02 4.16
N GLY A 29 -6.09 10.96 4.87
CA GLY A 29 -7.21 10.98 5.81
C GLY A 29 -7.00 12.01 6.91
N ALA A 30 -5.81 12.04 7.51
CA ALA A 30 -5.44 13.00 8.55
C ALA A 30 -5.43 14.46 8.06
N SER A 31 -5.02 14.69 6.82
CA SER A 31 -4.87 16.04 6.26
C SER A 31 -6.18 16.60 5.70
N PHE A 32 -6.88 15.81 4.90
CA PHE A 32 -8.03 16.27 4.11
C PHE A 32 -9.36 15.70 4.58
N GLY A 33 -9.34 14.71 5.49
CA GLY A 33 -10.51 13.96 5.92
C GLY A 33 -10.91 12.89 4.90
N PHE A 34 -11.72 11.92 5.38
CA PHE A 34 -12.11 10.76 4.59
C PHE A 34 -12.79 11.14 3.26
N LYS A 35 -13.80 12.03 3.30
CA LYS A 35 -14.60 12.41 2.12
C LYS A 35 -13.75 13.00 0.98
N ARG A 36 -12.75 13.83 1.30
CA ARG A 36 -11.89 14.45 0.28
C ARG A 36 -10.78 13.51 -0.21
N GLY A 37 -10.45 12.46 0.55
CA GLY A 37 -9.46 11.45 0.19
C GLY A 37 -10.01 10.27 -0.63
N THR A 38 -11.31 10.19 -0.89
CA THR A 38 -11.92 9.04 -1.58
C THR A 38 -11.39 8.82 -3.00
N GLY A 39 -11.13 9.92 -3.73
CA GLY A 39 -10.52 9.84 -5.07
C GLY A 39 -9.15 9.17 -5.02
N PHE A 40 -8.29 9.59 -4.07
CA PHE A 40 -6.99 8.97 -3.84
C PHE A 40 -7.10 7.49 -3.45
N LEU A 41 -8.01 7.13 -2.52
CA LEU A 41 -8.27 5.74 -2.14
C LEU A 41 -8.68 4.87 -3.33
N ALA A 42 -9.61 5.36 -4.17
CA ALA A 42 -10.02 4.66 -5.38
C ALA A 42 -8.85 4.47 -6.35
N GLY A 43 -7.96 5.46 -6.45
CA GLY A 43 -6.71 5.37 -7.19
C GLY A 43 -5.81 4.25 -6.70
N ILE A 44 -5.56 4.21 -5.38
CA ILE A 44 -4.74 3.16 -4.74
C ILE A 44 -5.31 1.78 -5.07
N LEU A 45 -6.62 1.57 -4.89
CA LEU A 45 -7.26 0.30 -5.15
C LEU A 45 -7.19 -0.09 -6.63
N ALA A 46 -7.45 0.84 -7.55
CA ALA A 46 -7.33 0.57 -8.99
C ALA A 46 -5.89 0.19 -9.39
N GLY A 47 -4.88 0.87 -8.84
CA GLY A 47 -3.48 0.51 -9.03
C GLY A 47 -3.18 -0.88 -8.49
N LEU A 48 -3.72 -1.22 -7.32
CA LEU A 48 -3.55 -2.56 -6.73
C LEU A 48 -4.13 -3.66 -7.61
N LEU A 49 -5.30 -3.43 -8.19
CA LEU A 49 -5.94 -4.40 -9.07
C LEU A 49 -5.07 -4.71 -10.29
N VAL A 50 -4.39 -3.70 -10.85
CA VAL A 50 -3.41 -3.88 -11.91
C VAL A 50 -2.22 -4.72 -11.42
N VAL A 51 -1.67 -4.43 -10.24
CA VAL A 51 -0.58 -5.23 -9.64
C VAL A 51 -0.99 -6.69 -9.45
N ILE A 52 -2.17 -6.95 -8.88
CA ILE A 52 -2.71 -8.30 -8.68
C ILE A 52 -2.80 -9.02 -10.03
N THR A 53 -3.33 -8.36 -11.06
CA THR A 53 -3.50 -8.93 -12.39
C THR A 53 -2.15 -9.26 -13.04
N LEU A 54 -1.18 -8.36 -12.94
CA LEU A 54 0.18 -8.55 -13.46
C LEU A 54 0.88 -9.72 -12.80
N VAL A 55 0.81 -9.83 -11.46
CA VAL A 55 1.40 -10.94 -10.72
C VAL A 55 0.70 -12.26 -11.04
N ALA A 56 -0.64 -12.27 -11.07
CA ALA A 56 -1.44 -13.42 -11.43
C ALA A 56 -1.18 -13.93 -12.86
N ALA A 57 -0.93 -13.02 -13.80
CA ALA A 57 -0.60 -13.33 -15.19
C ALA A 57 0.82 -13.90 -15.39
N GLY A 58 1.61 -14.01 -14.33
CA GLY A 58 2.91 -14.68 -14.38
C GLY A 58 4.12 -13.76 -14.22
N LEU A 59 3.99 -12.53 -13.72
CA LEU A 59 5.19 -11.78 -13.28
C LEU A 59 6.04 -12.57 -12.26
N GLY A 60 5.43 -13.51 -11.53
CA GLY A 60 6.17 -14.43 -10.64
C GLY A 60 7.11 -15.40 -11.35
N THR A 61 6.80 -15.83 -12.58
CA THR A 61 7.75 -16.64 -13.37
C THR A 61 8.88 -15.77 -13.91
N LEU A 62 8.59 -14.50 -14.25
CA LEU A 62 9.60 -13.52 -14.68
C LEU A 62 10.61 -13.22 -13.56
N PHE A 63 10.16 -12.99 -12.32
CA PHE A 63 11.09 -12.69 -11.22
C PHE A 63 11.91 -13.89 -10.75
N SER A 64 11.39 -15.11 -10.89
CA SER A 64 12.17 -16.34 -10.66
C SER A 64 13.20 -16.57 -11.78
N ALA A 65 12.85 -16.27 -13.03
CA ALA A 65 13.75 -16.38 -14.16
C ALA A 65 14.81 -15.26 -14.20
N TYR A 66 14.47 -14.06 -13.71
CA TYR A 66 15.33 -12.89 -13.72
C TYR A 66 15.41 -12.21 -12.33
N PRO A 67 16.21 -12.77 -11.39
CA PRO A 67 16.41 -12.21 -10.06
C PRO A 67 16.92 -10.75 -10.07
N SER A 68 17.66 -10.37 -11.11
CA SER A 68 18.14 -9.00 -11.33
C SER A 68 17.00 -8.00 -11.58
N VAL A 69 15.93 -8.42 -12.28
CA VAL A 69 14.74 -7.58 -12.50
C VAL A 69 13.97 -7.41 -11.20
N LYS A 70 13.85 -8.47 -10.39
CA LYS A 70 13.28 -8.41 -9.03
C LYS A 70 14.04 -7.39 -8.17
N LEU A 71 15.37 -7.48 -8.14
CA LEU A 71 16.23 -6.58 -7.37
C LEU A 71 16.11 -5.14 -7.87
N LEU A 72 16.09 -4.91 -9.19
CA LEU A 72 15.94 -3.57 -9.75
C LEU A 72 14.60 -2.95 -9.35
N CYS A 73 13.52 -3.74 -9.39
CA CYS A 73 12.21 -3.31 -8.90
C CYS A 73 12.24 -3.01 -7.39
N GLN A 74 12.87 -3.85 -6.57
CA GLN A 74 13.02 -3.60 -5.12
C GLN A 74 13.78 -2.29 -4.84
N LEU A 75 14.89 -2.04 -5.55
CA LEU A 75 15.71 -0.84 -5.39
C LEU A 75 14.99 0.43 -5.87
N ALA A 76 14.42 0.41 -7.07
CA ALA A 76 13.73 1.57 -7.65
C ALA A 76 12.59 2.05 -6.75
N ALA A 77 11.88 1.08 -6.21
CA ALA A 77 10.69 1.32 -5.47
C ALA A 77 11.04 1.62 -4.00
N GLY A 78 12.05 0.96 -3.40
CA GLY A 78 12.66 1.40 -2.14
C GLY A 78 13.15 2.85 -2.17
N GLY A 79 13.79 3.27 -3.27
CA GLY A 79 14.18 4.66 -3.51
C GLY A 79 12.98 5.62 -3.55
N TYR A 80 11.90 5.24 -4.24
CA TYR A 80 10.66 6.01 -4.25
C TYR A 80 10.06 6.15 -2.85
N LEU A 81 10.11 5.10 -2.03
CA LEU A 81 9.58 5.12 -0.66
C LEU A 81 10.40 5.97 0.29
N ILE A 82 11.73 5.97 0.15
CA ILE A 82 12.62 6.91 0.83
C ILE A 82 12.27 8.34 0.42
N PHE A 83 12.01 8.59 -0.86
CA PHE A 83 11.58 9.91 -1.35
C PHE A 83 10.23 10.34 -0.74
N VAL A 84 9.25 9.42 -0.63
CA VAL A 84 7.97 9.69 0.04
C VAL A 84 8.18 9.95 1.54
N ALA A 85 9.00 9.16 2.22
CA ALA A 85 9.34 9.36 3.63
C ALA A 85 9.96 10.75 3.87
N TYR A 86 10.89 11.15 2.99
CA TYR A 86 11.47 12.50 2.99
C TYR A 86 10.39 13.58 2.85
N LYS A 87 9.48 13.47 1.87
CA LYS A 87 8.38 14.43 1.67
C LYS A 87 7.44 14.51 2.86
N ILE A 88 7.15 13.39 3.54
CA ILE A 88 6.34 13.37 4.77
C ILE A 88 7.08 14.09 5.90
N ALA A 89 8.38 13.81 6.07
CA ALA A 89 9.20 14.41 7.12
C ALA A 89 9.39 15.92 6.95
N THR A 90 9.52 16.40 5.71
CA THR A 90 9.79 17.81 5.40
C THR A 90 8.54 18.63 5.09
N ALA A 91 7.34 18.07 5.21
CA ALA A 91 6.11 18.85 5.03
C ALA A 91 6.02 19.96 6.10
N GLU A 92 5.73 21.19 5.69
CA GLU A 92 5.59 22.35 6.59
C GLU A 92 4.13 22.59 7.04
N GLY A 93 3.90 23.44 8.04
CA GLY A 93 2.56 23.86 8.49
C GLY A 93 1.80 22.89 9.39
N GLY A 94 0.66 23.32 9.94
CA GLY A 94 -0.28 22.48 10.68
C GLY A 94 -1.20 21.71 9.73
N ILE A 95 -1.37 20.41 9.93
CA ILE A 95 -2.06 19.51 8.98
C ILE A 95 -3.57 19.81 8.89
N ALA A 96 -4.19 20.37 9.93
CA ALA A 96 -5.63 20.68 9.93
C ALA A 96 -6.06 21.87 9.05
N ASN A 97 -5.13 22.75 8.65
CA ASN A 97 -5.40 23.95 7.83
C ASN A 97 -4.91 23.82 6.38
N GLN A 98 -4.71 22.60 5.85
CA GLN A 98 -4.41 22.44 4.43
C GLN A 98 -5.61 22.87 3.57
N THR A 99 -5.52 24.09 3.02
CA THR A 99 -6.47 24.67 2.05
C THR A 99 -6.22 24.18 0.62
N GLY A 100 -5.13 23.45 0.39
CA GLY A 100 -4.76 22.88 -0.91
C GLY A 100 -5.73 21.82 -1.42
N GLN A 101 -5.52 21.42 -2.67
CA GLN A 101 -6.27 20.35 -3.30
C GLN A 101 -5.83 19.00 -2.68
N ALA A 102 -6.81 18.17 -2.32
CA ALA A 102 -6.53 16.81 -1.85
C ALA A 102 -5.96 15.98 -3.02
N PRO A 103 -5.08 15.01 -2.76
CA PRO A 103 -4.64 14.06 -3.77
C PRO A 103 -5.82 13.40 -4.48
N VAL A 104 -5.68 13.23 -5.79
CA VAL A 104 -6.74 12.72 -6.66
C VAL A 104 -6.48 11.27 -7.04
N PHE A 105 -7.39 10.69 -7.82
CA PHE A 105 -7.28 9.31 -8.30
C PHE A 105 -5.92 9.00 -8.94
N ARG A 106 -5.42 9.88 -9.81
CA ARG A 106 -4.14 9.68 -10.51
C ARG A 106 -2.97 9.51 -9.53
N ASP A 107 -2.96 10.28 -8.45
CA ASP A 107 -1.88 10.25 -7.47
C ASP A 107 -1.86 8.89 -6.75
N GLY A 108 -3.04 8.39 -6.35
CA GLY A 108 -3.18 7.07 -5.71
C GLY A 108 -2.85 5.93 -6.66
N PHE A 109 -3.33 6.01 -7.90
CA PHE A 109 -3.08 4.99 -8.92
C PHE A 109 -1.58 4.84 -9.20
N ILE A 110 -0.89 5.95 -9.47
CA ILE A 110 0.55 5.93 -9.73
C ILE A 110 1.30 5.41 -8.50
N LEU A 111 0.96 5.91 -7.30
CA LEU A 111 1.63 5.50 -6.07
C LEU A 111 1.58 3.98 -5.88
N ASN A 112 0.40 3.36 -6.06
CA ASN A 112 0.28 1.93 -5.84
C ASN A 112 0.82 1.09 -6.99
N LEU A 113 0.76 1.59 -8.23
CA LEU A 113 1.35 0.93 -9.38
C LEU A 113 2.88 0.84 -9.29
N ILE A 114 3.54 1.80 -8.62
CA ILE A 114 5.00 1.78 -8.40
C ILE A 114 5.39 1.29 -7.00
N ASN A 115 4.43 0.80 -6.22
CA ASN A 115 4.64 0.32 -4.85
C ASN A 115 5.26 -1.10 -4.88
N PRO A 116 6.54 -1.28 -4.51
CA PRO A 116 7.19 -2.59 -4.60
C PRO A 116 6.61 -3.59 -3.62
N LYS A 117 6.15 -3.08 -2.47
CA LYS A 117 5.57 -3.89 -1.41
C LYS A 117 4.32 -4.60 -1.92
N ALA A 118 3.53 -3.96 -2.78
CA ALA A 118 2.37 -4.59 -3.40
C ALA A 118 2.80 -5.79 -4.26
N TYR A 119 3.77 -5.62 -5.15
CA TYR A 119 4.28 -6.74 -5.96
C TYR A 119 4.87 -7.87 -5.10
N ALA A 120 5.72 -7.54 -4.13
CA ALA A 120 6.32 -8.53 -3.23
C ALA A 120 5.26 -9.31 -2.44
N ALA A 121 4.25 -8.62 -1.89
CA ALA A 121 3.16 -9.24 -1.16
C ALA A 121 2.36 -10.19 -2.05
N PHE A 122 1.97 -9.75 -3.26
CA PHE A 122 1.18 -10.59 -4.15
C PHE A 122 1.98 -11.77 -4.70
N LEU A 123 3.28 -11.64 -4.95
CA LEU A 123 4.12 -12.79 -5.31
C LEU A 123 4.12 -13.85 -4.21
N ALA A 124 4.28 -13.43 -2.96
CA ALA A 124 4.25 -14.34 -1.82
C ALA A 124 2.87 -15.00 -1.65
N ILE A 125 1.78 -14.25 -1.80
CA ILE A 125 0.41 -14.75 -1.71
C ILE A 125 0.12 -15.76 -2.82
N PHE A 126 0.43 -15.44 -4.08
CA PHE A 126 0.20 -16.34 -5.21
C PHE A 126 1.10 -17.59 -5.15
N ALA A 127 2.28 -17.50 -4.54
CA ALA A 127 3.15 -18.65 -4.35
C ALA A 127 2.66 -19.61 -3.25
N ASN A 128 2.17 -19.08 -2.12
CA ASN A 128 1.93 -19.88 -0.90
C ASN A 128 0.45 -20.08 -0.55
N ASN A 129 -0.44 -19.20 -1.03
CA ASN A 129 -1.85 -19.15 -0.60
C ASN A 129 -2.84 -19.12 -1.78
N MET A 130 -2.38 -19.41 -3.00
CA MET A 130 -3.26 -19.47 -4.16
C MET A 130 -4.32 -20.57 -3.97
N LEU A 131 -5.59 -20.19 -4.17
CA LEU A 131 -6.71 -21.13 -4.11
C LEU A 131 -6.59 -22.14 -5.23
N GLN A 132 -6.81 -23.41 -4.92
CA GLN A 132 -6.74 -24.52 -5.86
C GLN A 132 -8.14 -24.80 -6.42
N THR A 133 -8.31 -24.66 -7.74
CA THR A 133 -9.55 -25.02 -8.45
C THR A 133 -9.21 -25.87 -9.68
N GLN A 134 -10.22 -26.36 -10.40
CA GLN A 134 -10.01 -27.18 -11.61
C GLN A 134 -9.33 -26.42 -12.76
N SER A 135 -9.31 -25.09 -12.74
CA SER A 135 -8.70 -24.25 -13.77
C SER A 135 -7.64 -23.32 -13.14
N PRO A 136 -6.42 -23.26 -13.69
CA PRO A 136 -5.40 -22.30 -13.24
C PRO A 136 -5.87 -20.85 -13.32
N LEU A 137 -6.64 -20.51 -14.36
CA LEU A 137 -7.22 -19.18 -14.52
C LEU A 137 -8.25 -18.88 -13.43
N MET A 138 -9.14 -19.83 -13.14
CA MET A 138 -10.17 -19.66 -12.11
C MET A 138 -9.54 -19.53 -10.71
N SER A 139 -8.49 -20.31 -10.45
CA SER A 139 -7.68 -20.24 -9.23
C SER A 139 -7.08 -18.83 -9.04
N ALA A 140 -6.56 -18.24 -10.11
CA ALA A 140 -5.96 -16.91 -10.08
C ALA A 140 -7.01 -15.81 -9.87
N ILE A 141 -8.14 -15.88 -10.58
CA ILE A 141 -9.25 -14.93 -10.46
C ILE A 141 -9.84 -14.96 -9.05
N MET A 142 -10.13 -16.15 -8.50
CA MET A 142 -10.70 -16.27 -7.15
C MET A 142 -9.72 -15.77 -6.08
N THR A 143 -8.43 -16.11 -6.19
CA THR A 143 -7.40 -15.63 -5.26
C THR A 143 -7.30 -14.11 -5.31
N GLY A 144 -7.19 -13.54 -6.52
CA GLY A 144 -7.12 -12.10 -6.73
C GLY A 144 -8.34 -11.36 -6.20
N ALA A 145 -9.55 -11.91 -6.43
CA ALA A 145 -10.79 -11.32 -5.94
C ALA A 145 -10.85 -11.29 -4.40
N VAL A 146 -10.51 -12.40 -3.74
CA VAL A 146 -10.45 -12.45 -2.26
C VAL A 146 -9.46 -11.42 -1.74
N CYS A 147 -8.26 -11.35 -2.32
CA CYS A 147 -7.27 -10.40 -1.86
C CYS A 147 -7.69 -8.95 -2.07
N PHE A 148 -8.31 -8.65 -3.22
CA PHE A 148 -8.80 -7.31 -3.52
C PHE A 148 -9.89 -6.88 -2.55
N MET A 149 -10.81 -7.78 -2.17
CA MET A 149 -11.81 -7.49 -1.14
C MET A 149 -11.17 -7.17 0.22
N VAL A 150 -10.15 -7.94 0.62
CA VAL A 150 -9.38 -7.65 1.85
C VAL A 150 -8.69 -6.29 1.74
N ALA A 151 -8.09 -5.98 0.60
CA ALA A 151 -7.42 -4.69 0.36
C ALA A 151 -8.39 -3.51 0.49
N VAL A 152 -9.59 -3.60 -0.10
CA VAL A 152 -10.64 -2.58 0.02
C VAL A 152 -10.93 -2.29 1.48
N ILE A 153 -11.07 -3.33 2.32
CA ILE A 153 -11.35 -3.17 3.75
C ILE A 153 -10.15 -2.51 4.45
N VAL A 154 -8.95 -3.05 4.27
CA VAL A 154 -7.72 -2.59 4.95
C VAL A 154 -7.38 -1.16 4.58
N ASP A 155 -7.37 -0.82 3.30
CA ASP A 155 -7.03 0.52 2.81
C ASP A 155 -8.06 1.56 3.26
N THR A 156 -9.34 1.18 3.25
CA THR A 156 -10.41 2.03 3.78
C THR A 156 -10.23 2.28 5.28
N LEU A 157 -9.85 1.25 6.05
CA LEU A 157 -9.58 1.39 7.49
C LEU A 157 -8.39 2.30 7.76
N TRP A 158 -7.32 2.24 6.97
CA TRP A 158 -6.18 3.14 7.10
C TRP A 158 -6.55 4.60 6.80
N MET A 159 -7.31 4.86 5.74
CA MET A 159 -7.85 6.19 5.43
C MET A 159 -8.77 6.71 6.56
N ALA A 160 -9.65 5.85 7.07
CA ALA A 160 -10.56 6.19 8.16
C ALA A 160 -9.81 6.45 9.48
N ALA A 161 -8.80 5.66 9.80
CA ALA A 161 -7.95 5.86 10.97
C ALA A 161 -7.24 7.21 10.88
N GLY A 162 -6.63 7.53 9.73
CA GLY A 162 -6.07 8.84 9.46
C GLY A 162 -7.06 9.98 9.70
N ALA A 163 -8.25 9.88 9.12
CA ALA A 163 -9.31 10.88 9.26
C ALA A 163 -9.79 11.06 10.71
N LYS A 164 -9.86 9.97 11.49
CA LYS A 164 -10.18 10.04 12.93
C LYS A 164 -9.09 10.73 13.75
N LEU A 165 -7.83 10.60 13.36
CA LEU A 165 -6.71 11.24 14.04
C LEU A 165 -6.57 12.73 13.70
N ARG A 166 -7.28 13.25 12.67
CA ARG A 166 -7.23 14.65 12.22
C ARG A 166 -7.28 15.71 13.33
N PRO A 167 -8.08 15.58 14.42
CA PRO A 167 -8.07 16.56 15.52
C PRO A 167 -6.73 16.64 16.25
N LEU A 168 -5.98 15.53 16.35
CA LEU A 168 -4.65 15.48 16.96
C LEU A 168 -3.59 16.16 16.09
N PHE A 169 -3.86 16.24 14.78
CA PHE A 169 -3.01 16.91 13.80
C PHE A 169 -3.24 18.43 13.71
N ALA A 170 -4.20 18.97 14.47
CA ALA A 170 -4.47 20.41 14.51
C ALA A 170 -3.37 21.21 15.24
N LYS A 171 -2.60 20.58 16.15
CA LYS A 171 -1.51 21.25 16.88
C LYS A 171 -0.18 21.11 16.12
N PRO A 172 0.53 22.22 15.79
CA PRO A 172 1.75 22.19 14.98
C PRO A 172 2.85 21.26 15.50
N LYS A 173 3.06 21.23 16.83
CA LYS A 173 4.05 20.36 17.49
C LYS A 173 3.69 18.87 17.37
N GLN A 174 2.42 18.50 17.52
CA GLN A 174 1.95 17.11 17.42
C GLN A 174 2.02 16.61 15.97
N ALA A 175 1.67 17.47 15.02
CA ALA A 175 1.77 17.18 13.60
C ALA A 175 3.21 16.93 13.14
N LYS A 176 4.22 17.61 13.71
CA LYS A 176 5.65 17.36 13.39
C LYS A 176 6.11 15.98 13.86
N TRP A 177 5.83 15.62 15.10
CA TRP A 177 6.21 14.30 15.65
C TRP A 177 5.56 13.14 14.91
N LEU A 178 4.28 13.29 14.56
CA LEU A 178 3.55 12.24 13.87
C LEU A 178 4.02 12.07 12.41
N ARG A 179 4.40 13.15 11.72
CA ARG A 179 5.09 13.09 10.41
C ARG A 179 6.41 12.36 10.50
N LEU A 180 7.24 12.70 11.50
CA LEU A 180 8.54 12.04 11.70
C LEU A 180 8.36 10.55 11.99
N PHE A 181 7.39 10.18 12.82
CA PHE A 181 7.07 8.79 13.10
C PHE A 181 6.70 8.02 11.83
N PHE A 182 5.77 8.54 11.01
CA PHE A 182 5.38 7.89 9.76
C PHE A 182 6.53 7.80 8.74
N ALA A 183 7.36 8.85 8.63
CA ALA A 183 8.53 8.84 7.75
C ALA A 183 9.57 7.80 8.19
N CYS A 184 9.88 7.74 9.50
CA CYS A 184 10.81 6.74 10.04
C CYS A 184 10.26 5.32 9.89
N ALA A 185 8.97 5.10 10.14
CA ALA A 185 8.33 3.80 9.96
C ALA A 185 8.38 3.35 8.48
N LEU A 186 8.12 4.27 7.55
CA LEU A 186 8.19 3.99 6.11
C LEU A 186 9.61 3.67 5.67
N ALA A 187 10.60 4.48 6.06
CA ALA A 187 12.01 4.23 5.74
C ALA A 187 12.52 2.92 6.35
N GLY A 188 12.15 2.61 7.60
CA GLY A 188 12.48 1.35 8.25
C GLY A 188 11.92 0.13 7.50
N SER A 189 10.69 0.22 6.99
CA SER A 189 10.08 -0.86 6.20
C SER A 189 10.84 -1.16 4.90
N VAL A 190 11.46 -0.15 4.28
CA VAL A 190 12.28 -0.31 3.07
C VAL A 190 13.57 -1.05 3.39
N VAL A 191 14.23 -0.69 4.50
CA VAL A 191 15.49 -1.33 4.91
C VAL A 191 15.27 -2.81 5.18
N ILE A 192 14.20 -3.16 5.91
CA ILE A 192 13.85 -4.56 6.18
C ILE A 192 13.62 -5.32 4.87
N ALA A 193 12.80 -4.76 3.96
CA ALA A 193 12.47 -5.40 2.68
C ALA A 193 13.63 -5.54 1.68
N LEU A 194 14.78 -4.88 1.92
CA LEU A 194 16.00 -5.00 1.12
C LEU A 194 17.01 -5.99 1.72
N VAL A 195 16.84 -6.35 2.98
CA VAL A 195 17.71 -7.31 3.70
C VAL A 195 17.10 -8.72 3.70
N ASP A 196 15.79 -8.84 3.47
CA ASP A 196 15.04 -10.10 3.24
C ASP A 196 15.08 -10.57 1.76
#